data_AF-A0A956PK88-F1
#
_entry.id   AF-A0A956PK88-F1
#
_cell.length_a   1.000
_cell.length_b   1.000
_cell.length_c   1.000
_cell.angle_alpha   90.00
_cell.angle_beta   90.00
_cell.angle_gamma   90.00
#
_symmetry.space_group_name_H-M   'P 1'
#
loop_
_entity.id
_entity.type
_entity.pdbx_description
1 polymer ?
#
loop_
_entity_poly.entity_id
_entity_poly.type
_entity_poly.pdbx_seq_one_letter_code
_entity_poly.pdbx_strand_id
1 'polypeptide(L)'
;MTNLRKLLLGILLLLVFWPGLAVADQWNEVNRQIEELEQRMRSLNTQVNELQSGTSLAVAYTDGTYGAHSKLDLEAKWLAGQYTDQEYKGMLAQAHSVRQPALEWYSKQMRAINEKLYSLKNTRNRLVREAEENGGRYDAAASNYSGKWRLSDGTILNLTHGGSNINGSYNNGKSSLQGTLQGNKLTAKFRYDQNTWGHMTLTFSSNGKSFSGSWANATSSSKGSWSGTKVE
;
A
#
# COMPACT_ATOMS: atom_id res chain seq x y z
N MET A 1 -11.22 -7.60 19.39
CA MET A 1 -11.45 -8.79 18.53
C MET A 1 -12.18 -8.57 17.16
N THR A 2 -12.84 -7.43 16.92
CA THR A 2 -13.73 -7.23 15.75
C THR A 2 -13.02 -6.98 14.42
N ASN A 3 -11.89 -6.28 14.38
CA ASN A 3 -11.32 -5.82 13.10
C ASN A 3 -10.59 -6.90 12.29
N LEU A 4 -9.85 -7.82 12.93
CA LEU A 4 -9.16 -8.90 12.20
C LEU A 4 -10.16 -9.96 11.70
N ARG A 5 -11.12 -10.38 12.53
CA ARG A 5 -12.16 -11.32 12.10
C ARG A 5 -13.02 -10.71 11.00
N LYS A 6 -13.42 -9.44 11.11
CA LYS A 6 -14.17 -8.75 10.04
C LYS A 6 -13.36 -8.60 8.75
N LEU A 7 -12.05 -8.30 8.83
CA LEU A 7 -11.16 -8.25 7.67
C LEU A 7 -11.00 -9.64 7.02
N LEU A 8 -10.77 -10.68 7.84
CA LEU A 8 -10.60 -12.04 7.34
C LEU A 8 -11.91 -12.61 6.77
N LEU A 9 -13.05 -12.39 7.42
CA LEU A 9 -14.39 -12.82 6.97
C LEU A 9 -14.87 -12.04 5.76
N GLY A 10 -14.70 -10.71 5.75
CA GLY A 10 -15.07 -9.86 4.61
C GLY A 10 -14.29 -10.23 3.34
N ILE A 11 -13.05 -10.69 3.49
CA ILE A 11 -12.24 -11.16 2.37
C ILE A 11 -12.54 -12.63 2.00
N LEU A 12 -12.90 -13.49 2.97
CA LEU A 12 -13.27 -14.89 2.69
C LEU A 12 -14.55 -14.99 1.83
N LEU A 13 -15.50 -14.06 2.03
CA LEU A 13 -16.75 -13.99 1.29
C LEU A 13 -16.60 -13.56 -0.18
N LEU A 14 -15.48 -12.91 -0.55
CA LEU A 14 -15.25 -12.43 -1.92
C LEU A 14 -14.63 -13.49 -2.85
N LEU A 15 -14.03 -14.56 -2.32
CA LEU A 15 -13.32 -15.57 -3.12
C LEU A 15 -14.22 -16.68 -3.68
N VAL A 16 -15.46 -16.83 -3.19
CA VAL A 16 -16.31 -17.99 -3.50
C VAL A 16 -17.48 -17.67 -4.44
N PHE A 17 -17.82 -16.38 -4.66
CA PHE A 17 -19.15 -16.07 -5.21
C PHE A 17 -19.24 -14.80 -6.08
N TRP A 18 -18.40 -14.64 -7.13
CA TRP A 18 -18.71 -13.62 -8.15
C TRP A 18 -18.32 -14.02 -9.59
N PRO A 19 -19.13 -14.87 -10.24
CA PRO A 19 -18.98 -15.19 -11.66
C PRO A 19 -19.35 -14.04 -12.63
N GLY A 20 -19.43 -12.78 -12.15
CA GLY A 20 -19.88 -11.63 -12.96
C GLY A 20 -18.95 -10.42 -12.99
N LEU A 21 -17.82 -10.42 -12.27
CA LEU A 21 -16.82 -9.36 -12.36
C LEU A 21 -15.89 -9.61 -13.55
N ALA A 22 -15.52 -8.55 -14.26
CA ALA A 22 -14.46 -8.64 -15.25
C ALA A 22 -13.17 -9.11 -14.55
N VAL A 23 -12.40 -9.99 -15.21
CA VAL A 23 -11.12 -10.51 -14.69
C VAL A 23 -10.17 -9.36 -14.28
N ALA A 24 -10.30 -8.20 -14.94
CA ALA A 24 -9.60 -6.97 -14.61
C ALA A 24 -9.92 -6.42 -13.21
N ASP A 25 -11.19 -6.45 -12.79
CA ASP A 25 -11.59 -5.97 -11.47
C ASP A 25 -11.13 -6.95 -10.38
N GLN A 26 -11.21 -8.26 -10.66
CA GLN A 26 -10.69 -9.29 -9.77
C GLN A 26 -9.18 -9.14 -9.54
N TRP A 27 -8.42 -8.83 -10.60
CA TRP A 27 -6.98 -8.57 -10.53
C TRP A 27 -6.64 -7.38 -9.62
N ASN A 28 -7.32 -6.25 -9.82
CA ASN A 28 -7.11 -5.03 -9.04
C ASN A 28 -7.41 -5.26 -7.56
N GLU A 29 -8.50 -5.96 -7.26
CA GLU A 29 -8.88 -6.29 -5.90
C GLU A 29 -7.87 -7.23 -5.23
N VAL A 30 -7.39 -8.26 -5.95
CA VAL A 30 -6.36 -9.17 -5.43
C VAL A 30 -5.06 -8.42 -5.12
N ASN A 31 -4.60 -7.52 -5.98
CA ASN A 31 -3.39 -6.73 -5.73
C ASN A 31 -3.56 -5.76 -4.57
N ARG A 32 -4.70 -5.07 -4.48
CA ARG A 32 -5.03 -4.20 -3.34
C ARG A 32 -4.94 -4.98 -2.02
N GLN A 33 -5.52 -6.18 -1.97
CA GLN A 33 -5.46 -7.03 -0.79
C GLN A 33 -4.04 -7.52 -0.46
N ILE A 34 -3.24 -7.87 -1.47
CA ILE A 34 -1.82 -8.25 -1.27
C ILE A 34 -1.07 -7.10 -0.60
N GLU A 35 -1.23 -5.88 -1.08
CA GLU A 35 -0.51 -4.72 -0.53
C GLU A 35 -0.94 -4.37 0.89
N GLU A 36 -2.24 -4.41 1.20
CA GLU A 36 -2.75 -4.20 2.56
C GLU A 36 -2.17 -5.22 3.54
N LEU A 37 -2.08 -6.48 3.12
CA LEU A 37 -1.51 -7.55 3.93
C LEU A 37 0.01 -7.39 4.10
N GLU A 38 0.73 -6.96 3.06
CA GLU A 38 2.17 -6.66 3.14
C GLU A 38 2.47 -5.46 4.05
N GLN A 39 1.66 -4.40 3.97
CA GLN A 39 1.75 -3.25 4.90
C GLN A 39 1.52 -3.68 6.34
N ARG A 40 0.49 -4.51 6.58
CA ARG A 40 0.21 -5.04 7.91
C ARG A 40 1.33 -5.93 8.42
N MET A 41 1.92 -6.77 7.56
CA MET A 41 3.07 -7.59 7.92
C MET A 41 4.25 -6.74 8.36
N ARG A 42 4.56 -5.66 7.63
CA ARG A 42 5.62 -4.71 8.02
C ARG A 42 5.36 -4.12 9.40
N SER A 43 4.13 -3.68 9.67
CA SER A 43 3.75 -3.14 10.99
C SER A 43 3.89 -4.17 12.12
N LEU A 44 3.47 -5.43 11.89
CA LEU A 44 3.63 -6.50 12.88
C LEU A 44 5.12 -6.83 13.14
N ASN A 45 5.94 -6.87 12.10
CA ASN A 45 7.38 -7.08 12.23
C ASN A 45 8.03 -5.97 13.07
N THR A 46 7.64 -4.71 12.87
CA THR A 46 8.08 -3.59 13.72
C THR A 46 7.72 -3.83 15.18
N GLN A 47 6.46 -4.19 15.48
CA GLN A 47 6.02 -4.46 16.86
C GLN A 47 6.77 -5.63 17.49
N VAL A 48 7.01 -6.72 16.74
CA VAL A 48 7.81 -7.85 17.22
C VAL A 48 9.24 -7.44 17.51
N ASN A 49 9.88 -6.67 16.61
CA ASN A 49 11.24 -6.19 16.80
C ASN A 49 11.36 -5.29 18.05
N GLU A 50 10.41 -4.39 18.27
CA GLU A 50 10.36 -3.54 19.46
C GLU A 50 10.16 -4.33 20.76
N LEU A 51 9.32 -5.37 20.72
CA LEU A 51 9.13 -6.28 21.86
C LEU A 51 10.37 -7.14 22.11
N GLN A 52 11.12 -7.50 21.07
CA GLN A 52 12.36 -8.29 21.18
C GLN A 52 13.54 -7.44 21.67
N SER A 53 13.66 -6.19 21.22
CA SER A 53 14.68 -5.25 21.70
C SER A 53 14.43 -4.78 23.13
N GLY A 54 13.18 -4.89 23.61
CA GLY A 54 12.78 -4.37 24.92
C GLY A 54 12.59 -2.85 24.95
N THR A 55 12.56 -2.19 23.78
CA THR A 55 12.19 -0.77 23.68
C THR A 55 10.71 -0.55 23.98
N SER A 56 9.90 -1.59 23.76
CA SER A 56 8.49 -1.62 24.07
C SER A 56 8.17 -2.71 25.08
N LEU A 57 7.26 -2.42 26.01
CA LEU A 57 6.71 -3.33 27.00
C LEU A 57 5.39 -3.89 26.48
N ALA A 58 5.24 -5.21 26.52
CA ALA A 58 3.99 -5.87 26.17
C ALA A 58 2.92 -5.55 27.22
N VAL A 59 1.72 -5.24 26.76
CA VAL A 59 0.54 -5.01 27.60
C VAL A 59 -0.58 -5.90 27.11
N ALA A 60 -1.18 -6.67 28.01
CA ALA A 60 -2.35 -7.46 27.70
C ALA A 60 -3.62 -6.61 27.93
N TYR A 61 -4.50 -6.57 26.94
CA TYR A 61 -5.82 -5.97 27.06
C TYR A 61 -6.85 -7.01 27.53
N THR A 62 -7.95 -6.52 28.10
CA THR A 62 -9.04 -7.37 28.62
C THR A 62 -9.73 -8.21 27.54
N ASP A 63 -9.62 -7.83 26.26
CA ASP A 63 -10.15 -8.61 25.13
C ASP A 63 -9.19 -9.71 24.62
N GLY A 64 -8.07 -9.95 25.35
CA GLY A 64 -7.05 -10.93 25.01
C GLY A 64 -6.12 -10.50 23.87
N THR A 65 -6.14 -9.22 23.46
CA THR A 65 -5.14 -8.66 22.55
C THR A 65 -3.94 -8.14 23.31
N TYR A 66 -2.82 -7.95 22.59
CA TYR A 66 -1.60 -7.39 23.15
C TYR A 66 -1.27 -6.07 22.47
N GLY A 67 -0.75 -5.12 23.24
CA GLY A 67 -0.21 -3.85 22.80
C GLY A 67 1.21 -3.64 23.26
N ALA A 68 1.84 -2.61 22.72
CA ALA A 68 3.18 -2.16 23.09
C ALA A 68 3.06 -0.77 23.75
N HIS A 69 3.54 -0.62 24.98
CA HIS A 69 3.78 0.68 25.58
C HIS A 69 5.27 0.98 25.55
N SER A 70 5.65 2.22 25.28
CA SER A 70 7.05 2.64 25.32
C SER A 70 7.60 2.42 26.72
N LYS A 71 8.72 1.68 26.85
CA LYS A 71 9.43 1.55 28.13
C LYS A 71 9.86 2.93 28.66
N LEU A 72 10.22 3.83 27.74
CA LEU A 72 10.61 5.20 28.06
C LEU A 72 9.46 6.01 28.66
N ASP A 73 8.20 5.77 28.28
CA ASP A 73 7.05 6.46 28.89
C ASP A 73 6.84 6.02 30.34
N LEU A 74 6.96 4.71 30.61
CA LEU A 74 6.87 4.18 31.97
C LEU A 74 8.03 4.66 32.86
N GLU A 75 9.24 4.68 32.33
CA GLU A 75 10.42 5.25 33.00
C GLU A 75 10.26 6.74 33.26
N ALA A 76 9.79 7.52 32.28
CA ALA A 76 9.57 8.96 32.44
C ALA A 76 8.53 9.27 33.52
N LYS A 77 7.42 8.51 33.58
CA LYS A 77 6.40 8.67 34.62
C LYS A 77 6.89 8.29 36.01
N TRP A 78 7.70 7.24 36.12
CA TRP A 78 8.35 6.87 37.37
C TRP A 78 9.33 7.96 37.83
N LEU A 79 10.19 8.47 36.95
CA LEU A 79 11.11 9.58 37.24
C LEU A 79 10.38 10.88 37.61
N ALA A 80 9.19 11.11 37.06
CA ALA A 80 8.32 12.22 37.44
C ALA A 80 7.58 12.02 38.78
N GLY A 81 7.82 10.91 39.49
CA GLY A 81 7.20 10.58 40.77
C GLY A 81 5.73 10.17 40.68
N GLN A 82 5.23 9.84 39.48
CA GLN A 82 3.83 9.41 39.30
C GLN A 82 3.59 7.97 39.78
N TYR A 83 4.66 7.19 39.95
CA TYR A 83 4.62 5.81 40.44
C TYR A 83 5.64 5.64 41.55
N THR A 84 5.28 4.84 42.54
CA THR A 84 6.23 4.32 43.52
C THR A 84 7.16 3.28 42.86
N ASP A 85 8.33 3.04 43.46
CA ASP A 85 9.25 1.99 43.01
C ASP A 85 8.59 0.61 42.95
N GLN A 86 7.69 0.33 43.89
CA GLN A 86 6.97 -0.94 43.95
C GLN A 86 5.96 -1.08 42.80
N GLU A 87 5.21 -0.02 42.49
CA GLU A 87 4.31 0.00 41.34
C GLU A 87 5.07 -0.15 40.02
N TYR A 88 6.17 0.59 39.84
CA TYR A 88 7.00 0.49 38.65
C TYR A 88 7.57 -0.93 38.45
N LYS A 89 8.13 -1.53 39.51
CA LYS A 89 8.61 -2.93 39.48
C LYS A 89 7.48 -3.93 39.19
N GLY A 90 6.29 -3.72 39.75
CA GLY A 90 5.12 -4.53 39.48
C GLY A 90 4.69 -4.47 38.01
N MET A 91 4.66 -3.27 37.43
CA MET A 91 4.34 -3.06 36.02
C MET A 91 5.39 -3.69 35.09
N LEU A 92 6.69 -3.59 35.42
CA LEU A 92 7.75 -4.28 34.68
C LEU A 92 7.61 -5.79 34.74
N ALA A 93 7.38 -6.36 35.94
CA ALA A 93 7.20 -7.79 36.11
C ALA A 93 5.97 -8.30 35.33
N GLN A 94 4.87 -7.55 35.36
CA GLN A 94 3.67 -7.84 34.56
C GLN A 94 3.96 -7.76 33.06
N ALA A 95 4.68 -6.74 32.60
CA ALA A 95 5.06 -6.62 31.19
C ALA A 95 5.97 -7.77 30.72
N HIS A 96 6.88 -8.23 31.58
CA HIS A 96 7.72 -9.40 31.32
C HIS A 96 6.90 -10.70 31.24
N SER A 97 5.91 -10.88 32.12
CA SER A 97 5.09 -12.10 32.14
C SER A 97 4.20 -12.23 30.92
N VAL A 98 3.76 -11.11 30.32
CA VAL A 98 2.94 -11.12 29.10
C VAL A 98 3.75 -11.05 27.80
N ARG A 99 5.08 -10.90 27.86
CA ARG A 99 5.95 -10.79 26.68
C ARG A 99 5.92 -12.04 25.80
N GLN A 100 6.09 -13.23 26.38
CA GLN A 100 6.07 -14.48 25.61
C GLN A 100 4.69 -14.76 24.98
N PRO A 101 3.57 -14.66 25.74
CA PRO A 101 2.23 -14.75 25.16
C PRO A 101 1.98 -13.74 24.03
N ALA A 102 2.49 -12.52 24.15
CA ALA A 102 2.40 -11.51 23.08
C ALA A 102 3.16 -11.97 21.82
N LEU A 103 4.40 -12.42 21.95
CA LEU A 103 5.21 -12.89 20.81
C LEU A 103 4.56 -14.10 20.11
N GLU A 104 3.99 -15.04 20.87
CA GLU A 104 3.23 -16.16 20.32
C GLU A 104 1.99 -15.68 19.55
N TRP A 105 1.27 -14.71 20.12
CA TRP A 105 0.12 -14.09 19.47
C TRP A 105 0.51 -13.43 18.14
N TYR A 106 1.58 -12.61 18.12
CA TYR A 106 2.10 -11.99 16.90
C TYR A 106 2.52 -13.02 15.87
N SER A 107 3.20 -14.09 16.28
CA SER A 107 3.63 -15.18 15.41
C SER A 107 2.42 -15.86 14.73
N LYS A 108 1.33 -16.08 15.47
CA LYS A 108 0.08 -16.61 14.92
C LYS A 108 -0.56 -15.66 13.90
N GLN A 109 -0.54 -14.34 14.17
CA GLN A 109 -1.03 -13.32 13.22
C GLN A 109 -0.22 -13.32 11.92
N MET A 110 1.12 -13.33 12.03
CA MET A 110 2.01 -13.35 10.87
C MET A 110 1.81 -14.62 10.03
N ARG A 111 1.67 -15.79 10.66
CA ARG A 111 1.36 -17.04 9.95
C ARG A 111 0.06 -16.94 9.15
N ALA A 112 -1.02 -16.44 9.75
CA ALA A 112 -2.30 -16.28 9.05
C ALA A 112 -2.21 -15.30 7.87
N ILE A 113 -1.44 -14.21 8.00
CA ILE A 113 -1.21 -13.27 6.90
C ILE A 113 -0.40 -13.94 5.78
N ASN A 114 0.65 -14.70 6.11
CA ASN A 114 1.47 -15.41 5.13
C ASN A 114 0.68 -16.45 4.33
N GLU A 115 -0.13 -17.27 5.00
CA GLU A 115 -1.00 -18.25 4.35
C GLU A 115 -1.95 -17.57 3.35
N LYS A 116 -2.46 -16.39 3.70
CA LYS A 116 -3.35 -15.61 2.84
C LYS A 116 -2.63 -14.90 1.69
N LEU A 117 -1.44 -14.35 1.93
CA LEU A 117 -0.61 -13.80 0.87
C LEU A 117 -0.26 -14.86 -0.18
N TYR A 118 0.01 -16.08 0.28
CA TYR A 118 0.27 -17.22 -0.62
C TYR A 118 -0.95 -17.54 -1.50
N SER A 119 -2.15 -17.65 -0.90
CA SER A 119 -3.36 -17.93 -1.69
C SER A 119 -3.70 -16.82 -2.68
N LEU A 120 -3.58 -15.55 -2.30
CA LEU A 120 -3.81 -14.41 -3.18
C LEU A 120 -2.81 -14.35 -4.34
N LYS A 121 -1.53 -14.63 -4.08
CA LYS A 121 -0.50 -14.71 -5.13
C LYS A 121 -0.80 -15.85 -6.12
N ASN A 122 -1.32 -16.98 -5.64
CA ASN A 122 -1.77 -18.06 -6.51
C ASN A 122 -3.00 -17.67 -7.35
N THR A 123 -3.99 -17.02 -6.75
CA THR A 123 -5.15 -16.49 -7.49
C THR A 123 -4.71 -15.50 -8.55
N ARG A 124 -3.82 -14.56 -8.22
CA ARG A 124 -3.22 -13.64 -9.18
C ARG A 124 -2.58 -14.40 -10.34
N ASN A 125 -1.72 -15.37 -10.07
CA ASN A 125 -1.07 -16.17 -11.12
C ASN A 125 -2.07 -17.00 -11.96
N ARG A 126 -3.20 -17.41 -11.38
CA ARG A 126 -4.28 -18.05 -12.14
C ARG A 126 -4.94 -17.05 -13.10
N LEU A 127 -5.28 -15.85 -12.61
CA LEU A 127 -5.85 -14.79 -13.44
C LEU A 127 -4.92 -14.42 -14.61
N VAL A 128 -3.59 -14.40 -14.41
CA VAL A 128 -2.62 -14.21 -15.52
C VAL A 128 -2.67 -15.33 -16.57
N ARG A 129 -2.91 -16.58 -16.17
CA ARG A 129 -2.96 -17.68 -17.12
C ARG A 129 -4.27 -17.71 -17.91
N GLU A 130 -5.40 -17.58 -17.21
CA GLU A 130 -6.72 -17.46 -17.84
C GLU A 130 -6.75 -16.29 -18.83
N ALA A 131 -6.04 -15.24 -18.47
CA ALA A 131 -5.80 -14.09 -19.30
C ALA A 131 -5.09 -14.37 -20.63
N GLU A 132 -3.89 -14.96 -20.53
CA GLU A 132 -3.03 -15.33 -21.66
C GLU A 132 -3.73 -16.33 -22.58
N GLU A 133 -4.44 -17.31 -22.02
CA GLU A 133 -5.21 -18.32 -22.77
C GLU A 133 -6.33 -17.70 -23.62
N ASN A 134 -6.94 -16.61 -23.14
CA ASN A 134 -7.99 -15.89 -23.88
C ASN A 134 -7.45 -14.90 -24.92
N GLY A 135 -6.16 -14.95 -25.25
CA GLY A 135 -5.52 -14.02 -26.20
C GLY A 135 -5.42 -12.59 -25.67
N GLY A 136 -5.80 -12.36 -24.40
CA GLY A 136 -5.60 -11.12 -23.71
C GLY A 136 -4.18 -11.10 -23.13
N ARG A 137 -3.35 -10.18 -23.59
CA ARG A 137 -2.16 -9.83 -22.81
C ARG A 137 -2.67 -9.02 -21.62
N TYR A 138 -2.78 -9.64 -20.45
CA TYR A 138 -3.17 -8.91 -19.25
C TYR A 138 -1.96 -8.13 -18.80
N ASP A 139 -1.84 -6.92 -19.34
CA ASP A 139 -1.03 -5.86 -18.75
C ASP A 139 -1.69 -5.45 -17.43
N ALA A 140 -1.58 -6.34 -16.44
CA ALA A 140 -1.92 -6.17 -15.04
C ALA A 140 -3.13 -5.25 -14.80
N ALA A 141 -4.27 -5.53 -15.48
CA ALA A 141 -5.52 -4.78 -15.39
C ALA A 141 -5.31 -3.34 -14.95
N ALA A 142 -4.54 -2.59 -15.74
CA ALA A 142 -4.16 -1.24 -15.39
C ALA A 142 -5.41 -0.51 -14.91
N SER A 143 -5.44 -0.20 -13.60
CA SER A 143 -6.53 0.55 -12.98
C SER A 143 -6.85 1.68 -13.93
N ASN A 144 -8.12 1.94 -14.24
CA ASN A 144 -8.39 2.95 -15.26
C ASN A 144 -7.82 4.31 -14.79
N TYR A 145 -6.61 4.63 -15.27
CA TYR A 145 -5.87 5.82 -14.91
C TYR A 145 -6.37 7.02 -15.72
N SER A 146 -7.37 6.81 -16.59
CA SER A 146 -8.15 7.88 -17.17
C SER A 146 -8.81 8.71 -16.07
N GLY A 147 -8.91 10.01 -16.32
CA GLY A 147 -9.52 10.94 -15.39
C GLY A 147 -8.74 12.23 -15.27
N LYS A 148 -9.20 13.08 -14.35
CA LYS A 148 -8.52 14.34 -14.02
C LYS A 148 -7.64 14.15 -12.81
N TRP A 149 -6.42 14.64 -12.91
CA TRP A 149 -5.41 14.57 -11.87
C TRP A 149 -4.95 15.98 -11.52
N ARG A 150 -4.92 16.30 -10.23
CA ARG A 150 -4.34 17.54 -9.72
C ARG A 150 -2.90 17.29 -9.34
N LEU A 151 -1.98 17.98 -10.00
CA LEU A 151 -0.55 17.94 -9.68
C LEU A 151 -0.24 18.76 -8.42
N SER A 152 0.92 18.52 -7.83
CA SER A 152 1.41 19.26 -6.64
C SER A 152 1.55 20.77 -6.86
N ASP A 153 1.73 21.22 -8.10
CA ASP A 153 1.78 22.64 -8.47
C ASP A 153 0.39 23.25 -8.79
N GLY A 154 -0.68 22.47 -8.63
CA GLY A 154 -2.06 22.89 -8.92
C GLY A 154 -2.50 22.65 -10.37
N THR A 155 -1.61 22.23 -11.27
CA THR A 155 -1.95 21.93 -12.67
C THR A 155 -2.93 20.77 -12.77
N ILE A 156 -3.86 20.85 -13.71
CA ILE A 156 -4.77 19.74 -14.05
C ILE A 156 -4.20 18.96 -15.24
N LEU A 157 -3.96 17.67 -14.99
CA LEU A 157 -3.58 16.67 -15.98
C LEU A 157 -4.79 15.78 -16.28
N ASN A 158 -5.22 15.76 -17.54
CA ASN A 158 -6.24 14.85 -18.02
C ASN A 158 -5.56 13.64 -18.64
N LEU A 159 -5.90 12.43 -18.20
CA LEU A 159 -5.39 11.19 -18.79
C LEU A 159 -6.53 10.43 -19.49
N THR A 160 -6.17 9.77 -20.60
CA THR A 160 -7.00 8.81 -21.31
C THR A 160 -6.21 7.53 -21.48
N HIS A 161 -6.79 6.42 -21.05
CA HIS A 161 -6.14 5.13 -20.98
C HIS A 161 -6.83 4.15 -21.94
N GLY A 162 -6.06 3.52 -22.83
CA GLY A 162 -6.54 2.53 -23.78
C GLY A 162 -5.53 1.40 -23.98
N GLY A 163 -5.82 0.22 -23.46
CA GLY A 163 -4.86 -0.89 -23.42
C GLY A 163 -3.64 -0.51 -22.59
N SER A 164 -2.44 -0.72 -23.11
CA SER A 164 -1.19 -0.26 -22.45
C SER A 164 -0.83 1.19 -22.78
N ASN A 165 -1.61 1.89 -23.61
CA ASN A 165 -1.32 3.26 -24.00
C ASN A 165 -2.02 4.26 -23.07
N ILE A 166 -1.25 5.23 -22.57
CA ILE A 166 -1.76 6.40 -21.86
C ILE A 166 -1.49 7.63 -22.74
N ASN A 167 -2.54 8.39 -23.02
CA ASN A 167 -2.44 9.75 -23.53
C ASN A 167 -2.83 10.71 -22.42
N GLY A 168 -2.28 11.92 -22.45
CA GLY A 168 -2.70 12.96 -21.54
C GLY A 168 -2.52 14.36 -22.08
N SER A 169 -3.24 15.30 -21.48
CA SER A 169 -3.16 16.72 -21.78
C SER A 169 -3.18 17.55 -20.51
N TYR A 170 -2.38 18.61 -20.50
CA TYR A 170 -2.27 19.56 -19.39
C TYR A 170 -2.10 20.98 -19.94
N ASN A 171 -2.07 21.99 -19.07
CA ASN A 171 -2.05 23.42 -19.46
C ASN A 171 -3.20 23.79 -20.42
N ASN A 172 -4.43 23.39 -20.06
CA ASN A 172 -5.63 23.62 -20.88
C ASN A 172 -5.51 23.05 -22.31
N GLY A 173 -4.85 21.90 -22.46
CA GLY A 173 -4.70 21.20 -23.74
C GLY A 173 -3.54 21.68 -24.62
N LYS A 174 -2.76 22.67 -24.16
CA LYS A 174 -1.59 23.16 -24.91
C LYS A 174 -0.41 22.20 -24.86
N SER A 175 -0.37 21.37 -23.82
CA SER A 175 0.71 20.41 -23.58
C SER A 175 0.14 18.99 -23.57
N SER A 176 0.94 18.02 -24.00
CA SER A 176 0.52 16.61 -24.12
C SER A 176 1.54 15.66 -23.54
N LEU A 177 1.08 14.46 -23.19
CA LEU A 177 1.95 13.31 -22.93
C LEU A 177 1.40 12.07 -23.60
N GLN A 178 2.29 11.19 -24.03
CA GLN A 178 1.97 9.89 -24.60
C GLN A 178 2.97 8.87 -24.09
N GLY A 179 2.48 7.75 -23.59
CA GLY A 179 3.34 6.74 -23.02
C GLY A 179 2.73 5.37 -22.94
N THR A 180 3.55 4.44 -22.47
CA THR A 180 3.18 3.05 -22.26
C THR A 180 3.19 2.77 -20.76
N LEU A 181 2.13 2.13 -20.32
CA LEU A 181 1.92 1.72 -18.95
C LEU A 181 2.23 0.23 -18.81
N GLN A 182 3.10 -0.09 -17.86
CA GLN A 182 3.44 -1.47 -17.51
C GLN A 182 3.23 -1.64 -16.00
N GLY A 183 2.22 -2.42 -15.62
CA GLY A 183 1.76 -2.47 -14.24
C GLY A 183 1.22 -1.11 -13.79
N ASN A 184 1.82 -0.55 -12.75
CA ASN A 184 1.51 0.80 -12.25
C ASN A 184 2.52 1.87 -12.70
N LYS A 185 3.45 1.53 -13.60
CA LYS A 185 4.51 2.44 -14.05
C LYS A 185 4.25 2.92 -15.47
N LEU A 186 4.00 4.21 -15.64
CA LEU A 186 3.90 4.89 -16.92
C LEU A 186 5.27 5.43 -17.31
N THR A 187 5.75 5.02 -18.49
CA THR A 187 6.89 5.66 -19.15
C THR A 187 6.36 6.45 -20.34
N ALA A 188 6.52 7.77 -20.33
CA ALA A 188 5.92 8.65 -21.33
C ALA A 188 6.91 9.66 -21.90
N LYS A 189 6.63 10.08 -23.13
CA LYS A 189 7.15 11.33 -23.69
C LYS A 189 6.13 12.43 -23.44
N PHE A 190 6.61 13.62 -23.12
CA PHE A 190 5.74 14.79 -22.99
C PHE A 190 6.21 15.91 -23.90
N ARG A 191 5.27 16.78 -24.26
CA ARG A 191 5.49 18.00 -25.01
C ARG A 191 4.86 19.17 -24.28
N TYR A 192 5.66 20.16 -23.90
CA TYR A 192 5.19 21.38 -23.24
C TYR A 192 4.71 22.41 -24.28
N ASP A 193 5.48 22.59 -25.35
CA ASP A 193 5.19 23.44 -26.51
C ASP A 193 5.81 22.82 -27.79
N GLN A 194 5.79 23.53 -28.93
CA GLN A 194 6.32 23.00 -30.20
C GLN A 194 7.82 22.63 -30.17
N ASN A 195 8.61 23.25 -29.30
CA ASN A 195 10.06 23.13 -29.24
C ASN A 195 10.55 22.40 -27.98
N THR A 196 9.68 22.23 -26.98
CA THR A 196 10.01 21.69 -25.67
C THR A 196 9.36 20.33 -25.47
N TRP A 197 10.18 19.28 -25.43
CA TRP A 197 9.74 17.91 -25.16
C TRP A 197 10.68 17.22 -24.17
N GLY A 198 10.22 16.11 -23.61
CA GLY A 198 11.00 15.35 -22.64
C GLY A 198 10.42 13.98 -22.35
N HIS A 199 11.00 13.34 -21.34
CA HIS A 199 10.59 12.02 -20.86
C HIS A 199 10.13 12.11 -19.42
N MET A 200 9.15 11.30 -19.05
CA MET A 200 8.73 11.14 -17.67
C MET A 200 8.49 9.68 -17.32
N THR A 201 8.64 9.39 -16.04
CA THR A 201 8.25 8.13 -15.43
C THR A 201 7.33 8.44 -14.26
N LEU A 202 6.10 7.94 -14.31
CA LEU A 202 5.14 8.05 -13.22
C LEU A 202 4.84 6.66 -12.66
N THR A 203 4.73 6.55 -11.35
CA THR A 203 4.31 5.34 -10.64
C THR A 203 3.01 5.64 -9.92
N PHE A 204 1.93 5.01 -10.36
CA PHE A 204 0.62 5.11 -9.75
C PHE A 204 0.56 4.29 -8.46
N SER A 205 -0.18 4.79 -7.48
CA SER A 205 -0.55 4.02 -6.30
C SER A 205 -1.53 2.92 -6.72
N SER A 206 -1.47 1.80 -6.02
CA SER A 206 -2.33 0.64 -6.24
C SER A 206 -3.82 0.89 -6.13
N ASN A 207 -4.20 1.85 -5.28
CA ASN A 207 -5.58 2.29 -5.17
C ASN A 207 -6.05 3.15 -6.37
N GLY A 208 -5.17 3.46 -7.32
CA GLY A 208 -5.47 4.28 -8.50
C GLY A 208 -5.81 5.74 -8.22
N LYS A 209 -5.53 6.26 -7.01
CA LYS A 209 -5.91 7.61 -6.57
C LYS A 209 -4.77 8.61 -6.51
N SER A 210 -3.53 8.16 -6.61
CA SER A 210 -2.35 9.04 -6.59
C SER A 210 -1.24 8.52 -7.50
N PHE A 211 -0.28 9.37 -7.83
CA PHE A 211 0.98 8.94 -8.43
C PHE A 211 2.13 9.82 -7.96
N SER A 212 3.34 9.32 -8.15
CA SER A 212 4.59 10.08 -8.01
C SER A 212 5.55 9.72 -9.13
N GLY A 213 6.44 10.61 -9.50
CA GLY A 213 7.30 10.40 -10.66
C GLY A 213 8.32 11.50 -10.88
N SER A 214 9.11 11.32 -11.92
CA SER A 214 10.13 12.26 -12.37
C SER A 214 9.99 12.57 -13.85
N TRP A 215 10.47 13.73 -14.24
CA TRP A 215 10.56 14.15 -15.62
C TRP A 215 11.92 14.79 -15.92
N ALA A 216 12.35 14.68 -17.17
CA ALA A 216 13.55 15.29 -17.69
C ALA A 216 13.24 15.90 -19.07
N ASN A 217 13.64 17.15 -19.25
CA ASN A 217 13.56 17.83 -20.53
C ASN A 217 14.66 17.27 -21.45
N ALA A 218 14.34 17.02 -22.72
CA ALA A 218 15.31 16.49 -23.68
C ALA A 218 16.14 17.59 -24.35
N THR A 219 15.67 18.84 -24.36
CA THR A 219 16.34 19.99 -24.97
C THR A 219 17.07 20.87 -23.95
N SER A 220 17.00 20.56 -22.65
CA SER A 220 17.75 21.24 -21.60
C SER A 220 18.13 20.28 -20.47
N SER A 221 19.03 20.69 -19.58
CA SER A 221 19.38 19.94 -18.36
C SER A 221 18.30 19.98 -17.26
N SER A 222 17.12 20.52 -17.57
CA SER A 222 16.03 20.68 -16.61
C SER A 222 15.41 19.33 -16.26
N LYS A 223 15.28 19.07 -14.96
CA LYS A 223 14.65 17.86 -14.42
C LYS A 223 13.81 18.22 -13.20
N GLY A 224 12.81 17.41 -12.91
CA GLY A 224 11.94 17.63 -11.78
C GLY A 224 11.17 16.39 -11.37
N SER A 225 10.31 16.57 -10.36
CA SER A 225 9.41 15.55 -9.86
C SER A 225 7.97 15.99 -10.02
N TRP A 226 7.09 15.05 -10.31
CA TRP A 226 5.65 15.26 -10.28
C TRP A 226 5.01 14.30 -9.27
N SER A 227 4.04 14.80 -8.53
CA SER A 227 3.07 13.99 -7.82
C SER A 227 1.68 14.53 -8.13
N GLY A 228 0.69 13.64 -8.10
CA GLY A 228 -0.68 14.04 -8.37
C GLY A 228 -1.70 13.15 -7.69
N THR A 229 -2.89 13.70 -7.47
CA THR A 229 -4.06 13.02 -6.90
C THR A 229 -5.22 13.06 -7.88
N LYS A 230 -5.97 11.96 -7.96
CA LYS A 230 -7.14 11.85 -8.83
C LYS A 230 -8.28 12.72 -8.29
N VAL A 231 -8.92 13.48 -9.17
CA VAL A 231 -10.02 14.41 -8.86
C VAL A 231 -11.34 13.89 -9.42
N GLU A 232 -11.29 13.26 -10.61
CA GLU A 232 -12.42 12.65 -11.32
C GLU A 232 -11.96 11.33 -11.95
#